data_AF-T0ZSE9-F1
#
_entry.id   AF-T0ZSE9-F1
#
_cell.length_a   1.000
_cell.length_b   1.000
_cell.length_c   1.000
_cell.angle_alpha   90.00
_cell.angle_beta   90.00
_cell.angle_gamma   90.00
#
_symmetry.space_group_name_H-M   'P 1'
#
loop_
_entity.id
_entity.type
_entity.pdbx_description
1 polymer ?
#
loop_
_entity_poly.entity_id
_entity_poly.type
_entity_poly.pdbx_seq_one_letter_code
_entity_poly.pdbx_strand_id
1 'polypeptide(L)'
;RETARMLLPVAYYTEWYWKINLHNLFHFLSLRLDAHAQEEIRAYAAEVAAIARTVAPVAMEAFEEFQIGGIDFSRTEQRALRALLEGKNPADACRLAGLELARADGTPRKSGEGVEFLAKLDRIRTI
;
A
#
# COMPACT_ATOMS: atom_id res chain seq x y z
N ARG A 1 -5.05 -17.31 38.71
CA ARG A 1 -6.05 -16.86 37.69
C ARG A 1 -5.38 -16.70 36.33
N GLU A 2 -4.10 -16.33 36.33
CA GLU A 2 -3.19 -16.06 35.22
C GLU A 2 -2.90 -17.34 34.44
N THR A 3 -2.61 -18.45 35.14
CA THR A 3 -2.38 -19.77 34.52
C THR A 3 -3.60 -20.27 33.73
N ALA A 4 -4.81 -20.00 34.22
CA ALA A 4 -6.05 -20.40 33.55
C ALA A 4 -6.31 -19.60 32.26
N ARG A 5 -5.79 -18.37 32.12
CA ARG A 5 -5.97 -17.55 30.90
C ARG A 5 -5.27 -18.12 29.68
N MET A 6 -4.26 -18.98 29.87
CA MET A 6 -3.56 -19.65 28.76
C MET A 6 -4.48 -20.60 27.98
N LEU A 7 -5.59 -21.03 28.57
CA LEU A 7 -6.58 -21.89 27.92
C LEU A 7 -7.62 -21.08 27.12
N LEU A 8 -7.63 -19.75 27.24
CA LEU A 8 -8.58 -18.91 26.51
C LEU A 8 -8.14 -18.79 25.04
N PRO A 9 -9.09 -18.81 24.09
CA PRO A 9 -8.79 -18.61 22.67
C PRO A 9 -8.37 -17.15 22.39
N VAL A 10 -7.67 -16.94 21.27
CA VAL A 10 -7.23 -15.60 20.81
C VAL A 10 -8.40 -14.66 20.53
N ALA A 11 -9.59 -15.19 20.24
CA ALA A 11 -10.81 -14.42 20.02
C ALA A 11 -11.42 -13.79 21.29
N TYR A 12 -10.78 -13.93 22.45
CA TYR A 12 -11.27 -13.34 23.69
C TYR A 12 -11.11 -11.81 23.67
N TYR A 13 -12.21 -11.09 23.89
CA TYR A 13 -12.20 -9.62 23.89
C TYR A 13 -11.32 -9.07 25.01
N THR A 14 -10.59 -8.00 24.66
CA THR A 14 -9.79 -7.22 25.58
C THR A 14 -10.02 -5.74 25.30
N GLU A 15 -9.90 -4.94 26.35
CA GLU A 15 -9.94 -3.49 26.28
C GLU A 15 -8.54 -2.94 26.54
N TRP A 16 -8.22 -1.82 25.89
CA TRP A 16 -7.00 -1.07 26.16
C TRP A 16 -7.24 0.41 25.92
N TYR A 17 -6.34 1.23 26.46
CA TYR A 17 -6.23 2.63 26.07
C TYR A 17 -5.11 2.76 25.04
N TRP A 18 -5.43 3.38 23.90
CA TRP A 18 -4.46 3.61 22.85
C TRP A 18 -4.33 5.12 22.57
N LYS A 19 -3.10 5.63 22.72
CA LYS A 19 -2.73 7.01 22.39
C LYS A 19 -1.71 6.99 21.27
N ILE A 20 -1.96 7.75 20.22
CA ILE A 20 -1.08 7.86 19.06
C ILE A 20 -1.14 9.28 18.50
N ASN A 21 -0.08 9.73 17.84
CA ASN A 21 -0.08 10.99 17.11
C ASN A 21 -0.67 10.82 15.70
N LEU A 22 -0.97 11.92 15.01
CA LEU A 22 -1.63 11.86 13.71
C LEU A 22 -0.77 11.22 12.61
N HIS A 23 0.54 11.50 12.60
CA HIS A 23 1.46 10.92 11.62
C HIS A 23 1.52 9.39 11.69
N ASN A 24 1.69 8.83 12.89
CA ASN A 24 1.72 7.39 13.09
C ASN A 24 0.33 6.76 12.92
N LEU A 25 -0.73 7.52 13.20
CA LEU A 25 -2.10 7.07 12.93
C LEU A 25 -2.31 6.87 11.44
N PHE A 26 -1.89 7.80 10.58
CA PHE A 26 -1.98 7.66 9.13
C PHE A 26 -1.17 6.48 8.61
N HIS A 27 0.03 6.26 9.14
CA HIS A 27 0.80 5.06 8.81
C HIS A 27 0.09 3.77 9.26
N PHE A 28 -0.53 3.76 10.44
CA PHE A 28 -1.35 2.63 10.88
C PHE A 28 -2.53 2.39 9.92
N LEU A 29 -3.26 3.44 9.55
CA LEU A 29 -4.41 3.36 8.66
C LEU A 29 -3.99 2.87 7.27
N SER A 30 -2.87 3.33 6.71
CA SER A 30 -2.39 2.87 5.41
C SER A 30 -2.10 1.37 5.39
N LEU A 31 -1.66 0.80 6.51
CA LEU A 31 -1.38 -0.64 6.62
C LEU A 31 -2.61 -1.48 6.97
N ARG A 32 -3.62 -0.90 7.64
CA ARG A 32 -4.78 -1.65 8.15
C ARG A 32 -6.05 -1.49 7.33
N LEU A 33 -6.11 -0.46 6.47
CA LEU A 33 -7.15 -0.34 5.44
C LEU A 33 -6.83 -1.15 4.18
N ASP A 34 -5.61 -1.67 4.07
CA ASP A 34 -5.18 -2.48 2.93
C ASP A 34 -5.98 -3.80 2.81
N ALA A 35 -6.22 -4.25 1.57
CA ALA A 35 -6.99 -5.46 1.30
C ALA A 35 -6.35 -6.75 1.86
N HIS A 36 -5.02 -6.77 2.01
CA HIS A 36 -4.25 -7.89 2.57
C HIS A 36 -4.29 -7.91 4.11
N ALA A 37 -4.79 -6.87 4.76
CA ALA A 37 -5.01 -6.87 6.20
C ALA A 37 -6.21 -7.76 6.56
N GLN A 38 -6.15 -8.36 7.75
CA GLN A 38 -7.24 -9.18 8.29
C GLN A 38 -8.52 -8.35 8.41
N GLU A 39 -9.68 -8.96 8.13
CA GLU A 39 -10.95 -8.25 8.05
C GLU A 39 -11.32 -7.52 9.35
N GLU A 40 -11.12 -8.16 10.50
CA GLU A 40 -11.48 -7.60 11.80
C GLU A 40 -10.72 -6.31 12.08
N ILE A 41 -9.38 -6.30 11.87
CA ILE A 41 -8.59 -5.09 12.11
C ILE A 41 -8.88 -3.99 11.08
N ARG A 42 -9.28 -4.38 9.86
CA ARG A 42 -9.71 -3.42 8.83
C ARG A 42 -11.02 -2.73 9.22
N ALA A 43 -11.99 -3.48 9.77
CA ALA A 43 -13.21 -2.90 10.31
C ALA A 43 -12.91 -1.90 11.46
N TYR A 44 -12.02 -2.25 12.38
CA TYR A 44 -11.56 -1.31 13.42
C TYR A 44 -10.88 -0.07 12.82
N ALA A 45 -9.98 -0.26 11.85
CA ALA A 45 -9.29 0.86 11.20
C ALA A 45 -10.24 1.80 10.46
N ALA A 46 -11.31 1.27 9.85
CA ALA A 46 -12.33 2.07 9.17
C ALA A 46 -13.06 3.01 10.15
N GLU A 47 -13.45 2.51 11.32
CA GLU A 47 -14.07 3.34 12.36
C GLU A 47 -13.10 4.41 12.89
N VAL A 48 -11.83 4.05 13.11
CA VAL A 48 -10.81 5.02 13.52
C VAL A 48 -10.58 6.09 12.44
N ALA A 49 -10.60 5.72 11.16
CA ALA A 49 -10.50 6.68 10.06
C ALA A 49 -11.69 7.64 10.01
N ALA A 50 -12.91 7.18 10.29
CA ALA A 50 -14.10 8.04 10.39
C ALA A 50 -13.98 9.07 11.53
N ILE A 51 -13.46 8.64 12.68
CA ILE A 51 -13.17 9.55 13.80
C ILE A 51 -12.08 10.56 13.39
N ALA A 52 -10.98 10.10 12.77
CA ALA A 52 -9.89 10.96 12.32
C ALA A 52 -10.38 12.00 11.30
N ARG A 53 -11.30 11.65 10.40
CA ARG A 53 -11.92 12.57 9.43
C ARG A 53 -12.72 13.67 10.12
N THR A 54 -13.40 13.33 11.20
CA THR A 54 -14.17 14.30 11.99
C THR A 54 -13.25 15.27 12.74
N VAL A 55 -12.14 14.77 13.28
CA VAL A 55 -11.22 15.56 14.12
C VAL A 55 -10.22 16.40 13.30
N ALA A 56 -9.68 15.85 12.21
CA ALA A 56 -8.63 16.46 11.40
C ALA A 56 -8.93 16.32 9.89
N PRO A 57 -10.01 16.96 9.37
CA PRO A 57 -10.50 16.76 8.02
C PRO A 57 -9.47 17.11 6.93
N VAL A 58 -8.78 18.25 7.07
CA VAL A 58 -7.77 18.70 6.08
C VAL A 58 -6.60 17.72 5.98
N ALA A 59 -6.18 17.15 7.12
CA ALA A 59 -5.10 16.17 7.14
C ALA A 59 -5.54 14.83 6.54
N MET A 60 -6.81 14.44 6.77
CA MET A 60 -7.40 13.25 6.16
C MET A 60 -7.57 13.38 4.65
N GLU A 61 -7.97 14.54 4.14
CA GLU A 61 -8.03 14.81 2.70
C GLU A 61 -6.65 14.64 2.05
N ALA A 62 -5.61 15.22 2.65
CA ALA A 62 -4.23 15.04 2.18
C ALA A 62 -3.75 13.58 2.28
N PHE A 63 -4.13 12.86 3.34
CA PHE A 63 -3.84 11.44 3.49
C PHE A 63 -4.45 10.61 2.35
N GLU A 64 -5.71 10.87 2.03
CA GLU A 64 -6.42 10.16 0.97
C GLU A 64 -5.84 10.46 -0.42
N GLU A 65 -5.57 11.72 -0.71
CA GLU A 65 -5.01 12.13 -2.00
C GLU A 65 -3.60 11.56 -2.21
N PHE A 66 -2.69 11.78 -1.25
CA PHE A 66 -1.27 11.52 -1.48
C PHE A 66 -0.82 10.13 -1.04
N GLN A 67 -1.44 9.52 -0.02
CA GLN A 67 -0.98 8.22 0.51
C GLN A 67 -1.84 7.05 0.02
N ILE A 68 -3.16 7.20 -0.04
CA ILE A 68 -4.06 6.10 -0.44
C ILE A 68 -4.33 6.11 -1.95
N GLY A 69 -4.65 7.27 -2.50
CA GLY A 69 -4.90 7.49 -3.93
C GLY A 69 -3.63 7.62 -4.77
N GLY A 70 -2.52 7.97 -4.13
CA GLY A 70 -1.22 8.16 -4.76
C GLY A 70 -0.64 6.87 -5.37
N ILE A 71 0.21 7.06 -6.39
CA ILE A 71 1.03 5.99 -6.96
C ILE A 71 2.49 6.39 -6.82
N ASP A 72 3.20 5.70 -5.94
CA ASP A 72 4.64 5.91 -5.75
C ASP A 72 5.45 5.20 -6.83
N PHE A 73 6.45 5.91 -7.36
CA PHE A 73 7.42 5.37 -8.29
C PHE A 73 8.80 5.30 -7.66
N SER A 74 9.38 4.10 -7.64
CA SER A 74 10.76 3.85 -7.25
C SER A 74 11.74 4.55 -8.19
N ARG A 75 13.01 4.63 -7.80
CA ARG A 75 14.06 5.25 -8.63
C ARG A 75 14.20 4.58 -10.00
N THR A 76 14.10 3.25 -10.07
CA THR A 76 14.19 2.47 -11.32
C THR A 76 12.94 2.71 -12.17
N GLU A 77 11.76 2.73 -11.55
CA GLU A 77 10.50 3.04 -12.22
C GLU A 77 10.46 4.47 -12.79
N GLN A 78 11.00 5.46 -12.08
CA GLN A 78 11.10 6.84 -12.58
C GLN A 78 11.99 6.93 -13.83
N ARG A 79 13.05 6.12 -13.94
CA ARG A 79 13.88 6.04 -15.15
C ARG A 79 13.11 5.43 -16.32
N ALA A 80 12.33 4.38 -16.06
CA ALA A 80 11.45 3.78 -17.06
C ALA A 80 10.37 4.78 -17.50
N LEU A 81 9.76 5.52 -16.56
CA LEU A 81 8.77 6.54 -16.85
C LEU A 81 9.35 7.66 -17.72
N ARG A 82 10.58 8.11 -17.46
CA ARG A 82 11.27 9.08 -18.34
C ARG A 82 11.42 8.53 -19.76
N ALA A 83 11.86 7.28 -19.90
CA ALA A 83 11.98 6.62 -21.20
C ALA A 83 10.63 6.51 -21.94
N LEU A 84 9.53 6.27 -21.22
CA LEU A 84 8.18 6.28 -21.78
C LEU A 84 7.76 7.67 -22.29
N LEU A 85 8.05 8.73 -21.53
CA LEU A 85 7.75 10.11 -21.93
C LEU A 85 8.55 10.55 -23.17
N GLU A 86 9.70 9.94 -23.42
CA GLU A 86 10.50 10.11 -24.64
C GLU A 86 9.94 9.32 -25.85
N GLY A 87 8.80 8.64 -25.69
CA GLY A 87 8.13 7.90 -26.76
C GLY A 87 8.57 6.44 -26.91
N LYS A 88 9.36 5.89 -25.98
CA LYS A 88 9.72 4.47 -26.00
C LYS A 88 8.54 3.61 -25.56
N ASN A 89 8.48 2.36 -26.03
CA ASN A 89 7.46 1.43 -25.59
C ASN A 89 7.73 0.96 -24.13
N PRO A 90 6.72 0.44 -23.41
CA PRO A 90 6.88 0.01 -22.01
C PRO A 90 7.93 -1.08 -21.81
N ALA A 91 8.06 -2.03 -22.73
CA ALA A 91 9.05 -3.10 -22.62
C ALA A 91 10.49 -2.57 -22.73
N ASP A 92 10.74 -1.64 -23.66
CA ASP A 92 12.02 -0.97 -23.86
C ASP A 92 12.37 -0.06 -22.69
N ALA A 93 11.39 0.69 -22.19
CA ALA A 93 11.55 1.52 -21.01
C ALA A 93 11.95 0.70 -19.77
N CYS A 94 11.28 -0.44 -19.54
CA CYS A 94 11.65 -1.36 -18.47
C CYS A 94 13.06 -1.93 -18.66
N ARG A 95 13.41 -2.39 -19.87
CA ARG A 95 14.76 -2.90 -20.18
C ARG A 95 15.85 -1.86 -19.92
N LEU A 96 15.66 -0.63 -20.38
CA LEU A 96 16.62 0.47 -20.19
C LEU A 96 16.79 0.86 -18.72
N ALA A 97 15.73 0.73 -17.92
CA ALA A 97 15.75 1.04 -16.50
C ALA A 97 16.30 -0.08 -15.62
N GLY A 98 16.57 -1.28 -16.18
CA GLY A 98 16.95 -2.47 -15.43
C GLY A 98 15.78 -3.19 -14.75
N LEU A 99 14.54 -2.90 -15.17
CA LEU A 99 13.33 -3.58 -14.72
C LEU A 99 13.10 -4.82 -15.58
N GLU A 100 13.63 -5.95 -15.16
CA GLU A 100 13.47 -7.20 -15.88
C GLU A 100 12.03 -7.70 -15.85
N LEU A 101 11.45 -7.91 -17.04
CA LEU A 101 10.11 -8.48 -17.22
C LEU A 101 10.14 -10.00 -17.38
N ALA A 102 11.30 -10.58 -17.65
CA ALA A 102 11.52 -12.01 -17.81
C ALA A 102 12.65 -12.48 -16.89
N ARG A 103 12.67 -13.77 -16.58
CA ARG A 103 13.78 -14.45 -15.91
C ARG A 103 14.89 -14.77 -16.92
N ALA A 104 16.06 -15.16 -16.42
CA ALA A 104 17.22 -15.53 -17.25
C ALA A 104 16.95 -16.73 -18.19
N ASP A 105 15.93 -17.54 -17.89
CA ASP A 105 15.44 -18.66 -18.71
C ASP A 105 14.44 -18.23 -19.82
N GLY A 106 14.17 -16.91 -19.95
CA GLY A 106 13.22 -16.36 -20.91
C GLY A 106 11.75 -16.45 -20.48
N THR A 107 11.43 -17.01 -19.30
CA THR A 107 10.05 -17.08 -18.81
C THR A 107 9.59 -15.73 -18.25
N PRO A 108 8.35 -15.28 -18.52
CA PRO A 108 7.85 -14.02 -17.97
C PRO A 108 7.73 -14.09 -16.45
N ARG A 109 8.17 -13.03 -15.76
CA ARG A 109 8.05 -12.93 -14.31
C ARG A 109 6.59 -12.70 -13.92
N LYS A 110 6.11 -13.41 -12.89
CA LYS A 110 4.79 -13.19 -12.28
C LYS A 110 4.81 -12.13 -11.18
N SER A 111 5.99 -11.82 -10.65
CA SER A 111 6.21 -10.84 -9.59
C SER A 111 7.57 -10.15 -9.75
N GLY A 112 7.70 -8.94 -9.22
CA GLY A 112 8.92 -8.12 -9.25
C GLY A 112 8.66 -6.68 -9.71
N GLU A 113 9.65 -5.81 -9.50
CA GLU A 113 9.52 -4.37 -9.73
C GLU A 113 9.06 -4.01 -11.16
N GLY A 114 9.52 -4.73 -12.19
CA GLY A 114 9.09 -4.49 -13.57
C GLY A 114 7.61 -4.83 -13.84
N VAL A 115 7.09 -5.87 -13.17
CA VAL A 115 5.68 -6.27 -13.27
C VAL A 115 4.80 -5.28 -12.51
N GLU A 116 5.25 -4.86 -11.32
CA GLU A 116 4.58 -3.83 -10.51
C GLU A 116 4.51 -2.50 -11.26
N PHE A 117 5.59 -2.09 -11.93
CA PHE A 117 5.61 -0.88 -12.74
C PHE A 117 4.54 -0.91 -13.84
N LEU A 118 4.42 -2.03 -14.57
CA LEU A 118 3.38 -2.17 -15.60
C LEU A 118 1.98 -2.11 -15.00
N ALA A 119 1.77 -2.72 -13.82
CA ALA A 119 0.49 -2.62 -13.11
C ALA A 119 0.18 -1.18 -12.66
N LYS A 120 1.19 -0.41 -12.23
CA LYS A 120 1.04 1.02 -11.93
C LYS A 120 0.64 1.83 -13.16
N LEU A 121 1.26 1.57 -14.31
CA LEU A 121 0.88 2.22 -15.57
C LEU A 121 -0.55 1.89 -16.00
N ASP A 122 -0.99 0.65 -15.80
CA ASP A 122 -2.35 0.23 -16.10
C ASP A 122 -3.38 0.91 -15.18
N ARG A 123 -3.06 1.04 -13.89
CA ARG A 123 -3.84 1.86 -12.95
C ARG A 123 -3.97 3.31 -13.41
N ILE A 124 -2.89 3.93 -13.88
CA ILE A 124 -2.92 5.31 -14.41
C ILE A 124 -3.82 5.42 -15.64
N ARG A 125 -3.87 4.40 -16.51
CA ARG A 125 -4.71 4.41 -17.71
C ARG A 125 -6.19 4.22 -17.44
N THR A 126 -6.53 3.70 -16.26
CA THR A 126 -7.91 3.34 -15.88
C THR A 126 -8.60 4.46 -15.10
N ILE A 127 -7.86 5.45 -14.62
CA ILE A 127 -8.36 6.68 -13.97
C ILE A 127 -8.75 7.70 -15.04
#